data_AF-A0A0M9E1K4-F1
#
_entry.id   AF-A0A0M9E1K4-F1
#
_cell.length_a   1.000
_cell.length_b   1.000
_cell.length_c   1.000
_cell.angle_alpha   90.00
_cell.angle_beta   90.00
_cell.angle_gamma   90.00
#
_symmetry.space_group_name_H-M   'P 1'
#
loop_
_entity.id
_entity.type
_entity.pdbx_description
1 polymer ?
#
loop_
_entity_poly.entity_id
_entity_poly.type
_entity_poly.pdbx_seq_one_letter_code
_entity_poly.pdbx_strand_id
1 'polypeptide(L)'
;LNVHRVNCYIGKSNWNDKLFAGMMDDLRIWNVARTQDQILNNKERPLIGNEYGLIGYWSMNDYRYKVTDFARGLNGVYTNRMNYYKTEETSFPKLKHVHISAKNNAYIEIPHRKVLNSDSELTLETWVKPIQSGNNIIAGKFNDALNRGYLLKVNSSMEVIAEVWDNAGTAHTLNIGSLSVSNWSHIAVTWMKNGKLTGYIDGVQTAQIDASQELLSMTADPFYISYS
;
A
#
# COMPACT_ATOMS: atom_id res chain seq x y z
N LEU A 1 9.60 -18.40 33.30
CA LEU A 1 10.48 -17.45 32.58
C LEU A 1 9.59 -16.46 31.85
N ASN A 2 9.38 -15.28 32.45
CA ASN A 2 8.65 -14.19 31.83
C ASN A 2 9.58 -13.48 30.85
N VAL A 3 9.30 -13.56 29.56
CA VAL A 3 10.03 -12.80 28.55
C VAL A 3 9.45 -11.39 28.54
N HIS A 4 10.16 -10.45 29.17
CA HIS A 4 10.00 -9.02 28.91
C HIS A 4 10.49 -8.73 27.49
N ARG A 5 9.58 -8.38 26.58
CA ARG A 5 9.90 -7.98 25.20
C ARG A 5 9.93 -6.46 25.15
N VAL A 6 11.13 -5.88 25.02
CA VAL A 6 11.37 -4.43 25.14
C VAL A 6 11.50 -3.73 23.79
N ASN A 7 11.27 -4.42 22.67
CA ASN A 7 11.48 -3.88 21.33
C ASN A 7 10.36 -4.29 20.37
N CYS A 8 9.28 -3.53 20.33
CA CYS A 8 8.32 -3.55 19.23
C CYS A 8 8.71 -2.43 18.26
N TYR A 9 9.40 -2.77 17.16
CA TYR A 9 9.73 -1.80 16.12
C TYR A 9 8.58 -1.75 15.11
N ILE A 10 7.84 -0.65 15.18
CA ILE A 10 6.75 -0.27 14.27
C ILE A 10 7.31 -0.21 12.83
N GLY A 11 6.71 -0.98 11.92
CA GLY A 11 7.04 -0.99 10.48
C GLY A 11 8.01 -2.08 9.99
N LYS A 12 8.39 -3.08 10.81
CA LYS A 12 9.15 -4.25 10.34
C LYS A 12 8.40 -5.54 10.68
N SER A 13 8.20 -6.40 9.68
CA SER A 13 7.83 -7.80 9.93
C SER A 13 8.93 -8.47 10.78
N ASN A 14 8.68 -9.64 11.35
CA ASN A 14 9.70 -10.37 12.12
C ASN A 14 10.90 -10.86 11.26
N TRP A 15 10.94 -10.47 9.98
CA TRP A 15 11.89 -10.88 8.95
C TRP A 15 12.71 -9.66 8.51
N ASN A 16 13.88 -9.87 7.89
CA ASN A 16 14.79 -8.80 7.50
C ASN A 16 14.33 -8.01 6.25
N ASP A 17 13.03 -7.76 6.13
CA ASP A 17 12.42 -7.05 5.02
C ASP A 17 12.91 -5.59 5.01
N LYS A 18 13.30 -5.14 3.82
CA LYS A 18 13.78 -3.77 3.57
C LYS A 18 12.58 -2.90 3.19
N LEU A 19 12.79 -1.59 3.16
CA LEU A 19 11.78 -0.66 2.65
C LEU A 19 11.87 -0.56 1.13
N PHE A 20 10.73 -0.31 0.49
CA PHE A 20 10.61 -0.20 -0.95
C PHE A 20 11.63 0.76 -1.55
N ALA A 21 12.58 0.19 -2.29
CA ALA A 21 13.56 0.91 -3.08
C ALA A 21 13.00 1.19 -4.47
N GLY A 22 12.39 2.36 -4.63
CA GLY A 22 11.76 2.79 -5.86
C GLY A 22 10.98 4.08 -5.71
N MET A 23 10.28 4.44 -6.78
CA MET A 23 9.36 5.58 -6.81
C MET A 23 7.93 5.10 -6.62
N MET A 24 7.10 5.92 -5.98
CA MET A 24 5.68 5.66 -5.78
C MET A 24 4.87 6.89 -6.13
N ASP A 25 3.61 6.67 -6.51
CA ASP A 25 2.66 7.74 -6.76
C ASP A 25 1.21 7.23 -6.54
N ASP A 26 0.30 8.19 -6.38
CA ASP A 26 -1.15 7.96 -6.44
C ASP A 26 -1.69 6.84 -5.54
N LEU A 27 -1.26 6.81 -4.27
CA LEU A 27 -1.75 5.80 -3.35
C LEU A 27 -3.20 6.10 -2.97
N ARG A 28 -4.08 5.13 -3.22
CA ARG A 28 -5.51 5.22 -2.94
C ARG A 28 -5.98 4.03 -2.13
N ILE A 29 -6.90 4.30 -1.22
CA ILE A 29 -7.59 3.28 -0.42
C ILE A 29 -9.09 3.54 -0.52
N TRP A 30 -9.82 2.50 -0.89
CA TRP A 30 -11.27 2.50 -0.98
C TRP A 30 -11.86 1.50 0.00
N ASN A 31 -12.99 1.82 0.62
CA ASN A 31 -13.80 0.86 1.39
C ASN A 31 -14.85 0.13 0.53
N VAL A 32 -14.61 0.08 -0.79
CA VAL A 32 -15.40 -0.64 -1.78
C VAL A 32 -14.47 -1.44 -2.67
N ALA A 33 -14.93 -2.57 -3.17
CA ALA A 33 -14.19 -3.40 -4.13
C ALA A 33 -14.41 -2.84 -5.54
N ARG A 34 -13.38 -2.16 -6.09
CA ARG A 34 -13.45 -1.52 -7.41
C ARG A 34 -13.44 -2.57 -8.51
N THR A 35 -14.20 -2.37 -9.58
CA THR A 35 -14.19 -3.26 -10.74
C THR A 35 -12.93 -3.06 -11.59
N GLN A 36 -12.61 -4.01 -12.47
CA GLN A 36 -11.49 -3.85 -13.41
C GLN A 36 -11.64 -2.58 -14.26
N ASP A 37 -12.82 -2.34 -14.84
CA ASP A 37 -13.08 -1.14 -15.63
C ASP A 37 -12.89 0.14 -14.81
N GLN A 38 -13.31 0.13 -13.55
CA GLN A 38 -13.14 1.25 -12.64
C GLN A 38 -11.67 1.54 -12.33
N ILE A 39 -10.84 0.51 -12.15
CA ILE A 39 -9.40 0.63 -11.91
C ILE A 39 -8.70 1.10 -13.19
N LEU A 40 -8.95 0.41 -14.32
CA LEU A 40 -8.33 0.69 -15.61
C LEU A 40 -8.55 2.14 -16.07
N ASN A 41 -9.78 2.65 -15.88
CA ASN A 41 -10.16 3.99 -16.30
C ASN A 41 -9.69 5.09 -15.34
N ASN A 42 -9.44 4.77 -14.06
CA ASN A 42 -9.09 5.78 -13.05
C ASN A 42 -7.60 5.82 -12.69
N LYS A 43 -6.81 4.79 -13.02
CA LYS A 43 -5.38 4.73 -12.64
C LYS A 43 -4.56 5.94 -13.10
N GLU A 44 -4.94 6.58 -14.21
CA GLU A 44 -4.24 7.75 -14.77
C GLU A 44 -4.93 9.09 -14.49
N ARG A 45 -6.06 9.08 -13.76
CA ARG A 45 -6.89 10.27 -13.55
C ARG A 45 -6.68 10.81 -12.14
N PRO A 46 -6.35 12.09 -11.97
CA PRO A 46 -6.35 12.70 -10.64
C PRO A 46 -7.76 12.67 -10.06
N LEU A 47 -7.84 12.37 -8.78
CA LEU A 47 -9.09 12.35 -8.02
C LEU A 47 -9.28 13.69 -7.30
N ILE A 48 -10.52 14.00 -6.93
CA ILE A 48 -10.87 15.20 -6.17
C ILE A 48 -10.94 14.94 -4.66
N GLY A 49 -10.99 13.67 -4.24
CA GLY A 49 -10.92 13.23 -2.84
C GLY A 49 -12.28 12.91 -2.20
N ASN A 50 -13.40 13.25 -2.83
CA ASN A 50 -14.75 13.00 -2.30
C ASN A 50 -15.49 11.86 -3.03
N GLU A 51 -14.77 11.07 -3.84
CA GLU A 51 -15.33 9.95 -4.56
C GLU A 51 -15.98 8.94 -3.61
N TYR A 52 -17.10 8.35 -4.04
CA TYR A 52 -17.80 7.36 -3.24
C TYR A 52 -16.87 6.19 -2.89
N GLY A 53 -16.77 5.93 -1.59
CA GLY A 53 -15.96 4.86 -1.03
C GLY A 53 -14.46 5.17 -0.90
N LEU A 54 -14.00 6.35 -1.30
CA LEU A 54 -12.60 6.74 -1.07
C LEU A 54 -12.39 7.09 0.42
N ILE A 55 -11.40 6.43 1.03
CA ILE A 55 -11.08 6.55 2.46
C ILE A 55 -9.64 7.01 2.71
N GLY A 56 -8.78 7.02 1.69
CA GLY A 56 -7.48 7.66 1.71
C GLY A 56 -6.99 7.91 0.29
N TYR A 57 -6.43 9.10 0.05
CA TYR A 57 -5.85 9.47 -1.24
C TYR A 57 -4.61 10.35 -1.07
N TRP A 58 -3.45 9.75 -1.25
CA TRP A 58 -2.16 10.44 -1.22
C TRP A 58 -1.61 10.54 -2.64
N SER A 59 -1.84 11.69 -3.28
CA SER A 59 -1.33 11.97 -4.63
C SER A 59 0.17 12.16 -4.69
N MET A 60 0.85 12.18 -3.53
CA MET A 60 2.30 12.40 -3.35
C MET A 60 2.88 13.68 -3.97
N ASN A 61 2.09 14.52 -4.64
CA ASN A 61 2.54 15.74 -5.30
C ASN A 61 3.06 16.83 -4.32
N ASP A 62 2.73 16.75 -3.03
CA ASP A 62 3.05 17.76 -2.00
C ASP A 62 4.19 17.37 -1.04
N TYR A 63 4.98 16.37 -1.45
CA TYR A 63 6.07 15.71 -0.74
C TYR A 63 7.13 16.57 -0.03
N ARG A 64 7.24 17.88 -0.29
CA ARG A 64 8.32 18.70 0.30
C ARG A 64 8.14 18.96 1.79
N TYR A 65 6.91 18.88 2.31
CA TYR A 65 6.61 19.28 3.69
C TYR A 65 5.68 18.30 4.42
N LYS A 66 4.87 17.55 3.68
CA LYS A 66 3.90 16.57 4.21
C LYS A 66 3.44 15.67 3.07
N VAL A 67 2.80 14.55 3.41
CA VAL A 67 2.10 13.70 2.44
C VAL A 67 0.61 13.90 2.68
N THR A 68 -0.02 14.78 1.90
CA THR A 68 -1.44 15.13 2.13
C THR A 68 -2.36 14.02 1.67
N ASP A 69 -3.30 13.68 2.54
CA ASP A 69 -4.49 12.91 2.17
C ASP A 69 -5.57 13.86 1.69
N PHE A 70 -5.91 13.77 0.40
CA PHE A 70 -6.95 14.57 -0.22
C PHE A 70 -8.36 14.05 0.05
N ALA A 71 -8.51 12.84 0.60
CA ALA A 71 -9.83 12.25 0.86
C ALA A 71 -10.37 12.61 2.24
N ARG A 72 -9.59 12.35 3.30
CA ARG A 72 -10.05 12.48 4.70
C ARG A 72 -9.16 13.40 5.55
N GLY A 73 -8.14 14.02 4.95
CA GLY A 73 -7.17 14.86 5.67
C GLY A 73 -6.24 14.07 6.61
N LEU A 74 -6.12 12.75 6.42
CA LEU A 74 -5.21 11.86 7.14
C LEU A 74 -3.77 12.00 6.63
N ASN A 75 -3.18 13.16 6.84
CA ASN A 75 -1.83 13.46 6.37
C ASN A 75 -0.79 12.53 7.00
N GLY A 76 0.15 12.09 6.18
CA GLY A 76 1.28 11.28 6.62
C GLY A 76 2.37 12.08 7.30
N VAL A 77 3.06 11.42 8.22
CA VAL A 77 4.21 11.93 8.98
C VAL A 77 5.44 11.10 8.59
N TYR A 78 6.53 11.77 8.23
CA TYR A 78 7.80 11.12 7.96
C TYR A 78 8.47 10.66 9.26
N THR A 79 8.91 9.40 9.34
CA THR A 79 9.55 8.86 10.56
C THR A 79 11.01 9.26 10.74
N ASN A 80 11.64 9.78 9.68
CA ASN A 80 12.99 10.35 9.75
C ASN A 80 13.12 11.56 8.83
N ARG A 81 14.08 12.46 9.11
CA ARG A 81 14.33 13.64 8.28
C ARG A 81 14.71 13.20 6.86
N MET A 82 13.90 13.61 5.88
CA MET A 82 14.21 13.45 4.46
C MET A 82 15.46 14.25 4.11
N ASN A 83 16.51 13.59 3.63
CA ASN A 83 17.77 14.24 3.30
C ASN A 83 17.99 14.41 1.78
N TYR A 84 17.13 13.82 0.93
CA TYR A 84 17.26 13.96 -0.52
C TYR A 84 15.93 13.66 -1.23
N TYR A 85 15.52 14.55 -2.13
CA TYR A 85 14.41 14.29 -3.06
C TYR A 85 14.94 14.42 -4.48
N LYS A 86 14.69 13.40 -5.31
CA LYS A 86 14.80 13.53 -6.77
C LYS A 86 13.37 13.54 -7.29
N THR A 87 13.08 14.38 -8.26
CA THR A 87 11.81 14.29 -9.00
C THR A 87 12.15 13.96 -10.42
N GLU A 88 11.53 12.91 -10.95
CA GLU A 88 11.47 12.68 -12.38
C GLU A 88 10.09 13.17 -12.82
N GLU A 89 10.03 14.32 -13.48
CA GLU A 89 8.82 14.72 -14.19
C GLU A 89 8.73 13.83 -15.43
N THR A 90 7.97 12.74 -15.34
CA THR A 90 7.61 11.96 -16.52
C THR A 90 6.18 12.30 -16.93
N SER A 91 5.92 12.33 -18.24
CA SER A 91 4.59 12.59 -18.81
C SER A 91 3.63 11.41 -18.66
N PHE A 92 4.03 10.36 -17.93
CA PHE A 92 3.24 9.16 -17.76
C PHE A 92 3.54 8.45 -16.42
N PRO A 93 2.51 8.15 -15.61
CA PRO A 93 1.16 8.74 -15.66
C PRO A 93 1.22 10.27 -15.45
N LYS A 94 0.15 11.05 -15.71
CA LYS A 94 0.12 12.54 -15.65
C LYS A 94 0.35 13.15 -14.24
N LEU A 95 1.08 12.47 -13.38
CA LEU A 95 1.23 12.70 -11.95
C LEU A 95 2.67 13.14 -11.69
N LYS A 96 2.89 14.10 -10.78
CA LYS A 96 4.26 14.57 -10.51
C LYS A 96 4.92 13.55 -9.59
N HIS A 97 5.81 12.75 -10.16
CA HIS A 97 6.42 11.67 -9.41
C HIS A 97 7.45 12.16 -8.41
N VAL A 98 7.45 11.51 -7.26
CA VAL A 98 8.40 11.78 -6.21
C VAL A 98 9.25 10.55 -5.97
N HIS A 99 10.55 10.72 -6.16
CA HIS A 99 11.53 9.83 -5.57
C HIS A 99 11.92 10.42 -4.23
N ILE A 100 11.33 9.85 -3.18
CA ILE A 100 11.74 10.13 -1.82
C ILE A 100 12.84 9.14 -1.47
N SER A 101 14.08 9.62 -1.36
CA SER A 101 15.17 8.78 -0.89
C SER A 101 15.53 9.10 0.55
N ALA A 102 15.51 8.09 1.43
CA ALA A 102 15.92 8.25 2.81
C ALA A 102 17.16 7.43 3.11
N LYS A 103 18.17 8.09 3.70
CA LYS A 103 19.16 7.37 4.50
C LYS A 103 18.45 6.87 5.77
N ASN A 104 18.70 5.61 6.16
CA ASN A 104 18.26 4.98 7.42
C ASN A 104 16.80 4.56 7.51
N ASN A 105 16.31 3.78 6.55
CA ASN A 105 15.02 3.09 6.65
C ASN A 105 13.82 3.99 7.05
N ALA A 106 13.60 5.11 6.34
CA ALA A 106 12.46 5.98 6.65
C ALA A 106 11.19 5.55 5.90
N TYR A 107 10.04 5.80 6.49
CA TYR A 107 8.73 5.53 5.90
C TYR A 107 7.75 6.64 6.28
N ILE A 108 6.64 6.72 5.55
CA ILE A 108 5.53 7.60 5.90
C ILE A 108 4.60 6.80 6.78
N GLU A 109 4.29 7.35 7.95
CA GLU A 109 3.31 6.82 8.85
C GLU A 109 2.05 7.68 8.80
N ILE A 110 0.90 7.04 8.64
CA ILE A 110 -0.40 7.63 8.94
C ILE A 110 -0.85 7.07 10.30
N PRO A 111 -0.88 7.89 11.36
CA PRO A 111 -1.29 7.44 12.69
C PRO A 111 -2.62 6.71 12.65
N HIS A 112 -2.82 5.78 13.58
CA HIS A 112 -4.01 4.94 13.59
C HIS A 112 -5.31 5.74 13.36
N ARG A 113 -6.09 5.28 12.39
CA ARG A 113 -7.44 5.74 12.13
C ARG A 113 -8.33 4.56 11.81
N LYS A 114 -9.49 4.50 12.46
CA LYS A 114 -10.50 3.45 12.23
C LYS A 114 -11.01 3.43 10.80
N VAL A 115 -11.09 4.58 10.13
CA VAL A 115 -11.58 4.67 8.74
C VAL A 115 -10.69 3.93 7.73
N LEU A 116 -9.41 3.71 8.06
CA LEU A 116 -8.50 2.91 7.25
C LEU A 116 -8.61 1.41 7.53
N ASN A 117 -9.40 1.00 8.53
CA ASN A 117 -9.85 -0.38 8.64
C ASN A 117 -11.13 -0.52 7.83
N SER A 118 -11.03 -1.05 6.62
CA SER A 118 -12.23 -1.50 5.91
C SER A 118 -12.70 -2.86 6.43
N ASP A 119 -14.00 -3.15 6.37
CA ASP A 119 -14.57 -4.36 6.97
C ASP A 119 -14.95 -5.43 5.94
N SER A 120 -15.76 -5.07 4.96
CA SER A 120 -16.42 -5.99 4.02
C SER A 120 -15.81 -5.91 2.64
N GLU A 121 -15.33 -4.74 2.23
CA GLU A 121 -14.74 -4.50 0.94
C GLU A 121 -13.52 -3.59 1.03
N LEU A 122 -12.49 -3.80 0.21
CA LEU A 122 -11.32 -2.94 0.18
C LEU A 122 -10.81 -2.85 -1.26
N THR A 123 -10.30 -1.69 -1.64
CA THR A 123 -9.34 -1.57 -2.75
C THR A 123 -8.11 -0.81 -2.27
N LEU A 124 -6.93 -1.34 -2.53
CA LEU A 124 -5.65 -0.65 -2.33
C LEU A 124 -4.94 -0.61 -3.68
N GLU A 125 -4.61 0.59 -4.16
CA GLU A 125 -3.96 0.79 -5.46
C GLU A 125 -2.92 1.91 -5.41
N THR A 126 -1.87 1.78 -6.23
CA THR A 126 -0.77 2.75 -6.32
C THR A 126 0.06 2.52 -7.58
N TRP A 127 0.73 3.56 -8.05
CA TRP A 127 1.81 3.43 -9.03
C TRP A 127 3.14 3.17 -8.34
N VAL A 128 3.94 2.26 -8.89
CA VAL A 128 5.27 1.94 -8.39
C VAL A 128 6.29 1.83 -9.54
N LYS A 129 7.52 2.26 -9.28
CA LYS A 129 8.70 2.06 -10.14
C LYS A 129 9.87 1.59 -9.28
N PRO A 130 10.02 0.28 -9.07
CA PRO A 130 11.15 -0.26 -8.31
C PRO A 130 12.48 0.09 -9.01
N ILE A 131 13.53 0.42 -8.28
CA ILE A 131 14.87 0.68 -8.86
C ILE A 131 15.87 -0.46 -8.62
N GLN A 132 15.52 -1.41 -7.76
CA GLN A 132 16.26 -2.63 -7.49
C GLN A 132 15.32 -3.71 -6.99
N SER A 133 15.73 -4.97 -7.07
CA SER A 133 15.01 -6.08 -6.43
C SER A 133 15.27 -6.14 -4.93
N GLY A 134 14.32 -6.70 -4.19
CA GLY A 134 14.42 -6.90 -2.75
C GLY A 134 13.06 -7.21 -2.13
N ASN A 135 13.08 -7.72 -0.90
CA ASN A 135 11.87 -7.91 -0.12
C ASN A 135 11.48 -6.56 0.48
N ASN A 136 10.36 -6.01 0.02
CA ASN A 136 9.92 -4.68 0.38
C ASN A 136 8.41 -4.60 0.60
N ILE A 137 7.99 -4.02 1.72
CA ILE A 137 6.61 -3.56 1.88
C ILE A 137 6.42 -2.31 1.01
N ILE A 138 5.30 -2.23 0.28
CA ILE A 138 4.92 -1.06 -0.51
C ILE A 138 4.04 -0.15 0.33
N ALA A 139 2.89 -0.66 0.76
CA ALA A 139 1.97 0.04 1.66
C ALA A 139 1.06 -0.95 2.39
N GLY A 140 0.57 -0.58 3.58
CA GLY A 140 -0.38 -1.42 4.31
C GLY A 140 -0.66 -0.96 5.73
N LYS A 141 -1.71 -1.51 6.30
CA LYS A 141 -2.07 -1.38 7.71
C LYS A 141 -2.24 -2.78 8.26
N PHE A 142 -1.24 -3.24 9.00
CA PHE A 142 -1.13 -4.63 9.40
C PHE A 142 -0.48 -4.77 10.77
N ASN A 143 -0.72 -5.91 11.41
CA ASN A 143 -0.02 -6.35 12.61
C ASN A 143 0.32 -7.84 12.46
N ASP A 144 1.57 -8.14 12.11
CA ASP A 144 2.02 -9.51 11.88
C ASP A 144 1.97 -10.38 13.13
N ALA A 145 2.20 -9.78 14.31
CA ALA A 145 2.17 -10.53 15.58
C ALA A 145 0.75 -11.01 15.93
N LEU A 146 -0.27 -10.34 15.41
CA LEU A 146 -1.67 -10.63 15.65
C LEU A 146 -2.38 -11.21 14.42
N ASN A 147 -1.69 -11.38 13.28
CA ASN A 147 -2.27 -11.79 12.01
C ASN A 147 -3.45 -10.91 11.61
N ARG A 148 -3.22 -9.58 11.48
CA ARG A 148 -4.29 -8.62 11.19
C ARG A 148 -3.94 -7.65 10.07
N GLY A 149 -4.98 -7.20 9.38
CA GLY A 149 -4.95 -6.08 8.44
C GLY A 149 -4.73 -6.49 7.00
N TYR A 150 -4.02 -5.66 6.26
CA TYR A 150 -3.76 -5.85 4.84
C TYR A 150 -2.48 -5.13 4.41
N LEU A 151 -1.78 -5.67 3.42
CA LEU A 151 -0.58 -5.06 2.84
C LEU A 151 -0.35 -5.46 1.38
N LEU A 152 0.36 -4.60 0.67
CA LEU A 152 1.06 -4.91 -0.58
C LEU A 152 2.56 -4.94 -0.31
N LYS A 153 3.23 -5.98 -0.81
CA LYS A 153 4.69 -6.12 -0.77
C LYS A 153 5.19 -6.63 -2.12
N VAL A 154 6.48 -6.45 -2.36
CA VAL A 154 7.22 -7.07 -3.46
C VAL A 154 8.34 -7.92 -2.89
N ASN A 155 8.59 -9.10 -3.45
CA ASN A 155 9.67 -9.97 -3.00
C ASN A 155 10.97 -9.77 -3.83
N SER A 156 12.04 -10.46 -3.46
CA SER A 156 13.32 -10.42 -4.19
C SER A 156 13.25 -10.88 -5.65
N SER A 157 12.21 -11.61 -6.04
CA SER A 157 11.93 -12.04 -7.42
C SER A 157 11.04 -11.05 -8.18
N MET A 158 10.77 -9.88 -7.60
CA MET A 158 9.88 -8.84 -8.14
C MET A 158 8.40 -9.23 -8.19
N GLU A 159 8.00 -10.30 -7.50
CA GLU A 159 6.60 -10.70 -7.43
C GLU A 159 5.86 -9.80 -6.45
N VAL A 160 4.72 -9.25 -6.89
CA VAL A 160 3.83 -8.43 -6.07
C VAL A 160 2.90 -9.35 -5.32
N ILE A 161 2.97 -9.28 -4.00
CA ILE A 161 2.16 -10.08 -3.10
C ILE A 161 1.19 -9.16 -2.37
N ALA A 162 -0.11 -9.44 -2.52
CA ALA A 162 -1.13 -8.94 -1.60
C ALA A 162 -1.34 -9.95 -0.49
N GLU A 163 -1.48 -9.44 0.73
CA GLU A 163 -1.83 -10.24 1.90
C GLU A 163 -2.94 -9.53 2.66
N VAL A 164 -4.04 -10.25 2.92
CA VAL A 164 -5.20 -9.77 3.66
C VAL A 164 -5.51 -10.78 4.75
N TRP A 165 -5.61 -10.34 5.99
CA TRP A 165 -6.06 -11.21 7.09
C TRP A 165 -7.53 -11.01 7.35
N ASP A 166 -8.25 -12.10 7.49
CA ASP A 166 -9.65 -12.08 7.91
C ASP A 166 -9.81 -12.13 9.43
N ASN A 167 -11.02 -11.89 9.92
CA ASN A 167 -11.31 -11.79 11.35
C ASN A 167 -11.27 -13.16 12.08
N ALA A 168 -11.13 -14.27 11.35
CA ALA A 168 -10.78 -15.57 11.92
C ALA A 168 -9.27 -15.75 12.13
N GLY A 169 -8.46 -14.77 11.68
CA GLY A 169 -6.99 -14.81 11.76
C GLY A 169 -6.34 -15.56 10.60
N THR A 170 -7.08 -15.84 9.53
CA THR A 170 -6.55 -16.52 8.33
C THR A 170 -5.93 -15.49 7.39
N ALA A 171 -4.69 -15.76 6.96
CA ALA A 171 -4.02 -14.96 5.94
C ALA A 171 -4.44 -15.44 4.54
N HIS A 172 -4.88 -14.50 3.70
CA HIS A 172 -5.18 -14.70 2.29
C HIS A 172 -4.11 -14.02 1.46
N THR A 173 -3.27 -14.83 0.83
CA THR A 173 -2.09 -14.36 0.09
C THR A 173 -2.29 -14.57 -1.42
N LEU A 174 -2.11 -13.51 -2.19
CA LEU A 174 -2.24 -13.51 -3.64
C LEU A 174 -0.94 -13.01 -4.29
N ASN A 175 -0.32 -13.83 -5.14
CA ASN A 175 0.69 -13.36 -6.08
C ASN A 175 -0.02 -12.71 -7.27
N ILE A 176 0.10 -11.39 -7.40
CA ILE A 176 -0.55 -10.59 -8.43
C ILE A 176 0.22 -10.65 -9.76
N GLY A 177 1.47 -11.08 -9.76
CA GLY A 177 2.36 -11.06 -10.92
C GLY A 177 3.68 -10.38 -10.58
N SER A 178 4.49 -10.06 -11.59
CA SER A 178 5.83 -9.52 -11.39
C SER A 178 5.99 -8.11 -11.98
N LEU A 179 6.84 -7.31 -11.32
CA LEU A 179 7.23 -5.98 -11.79
C LEU A 179 8.57 -6.03 -12.51
N SER A 180 8.78 -5.08 -13.41
CA SER A 180 10.09 -4.82 -14.00
C SER A 180 10.77 -3.67 -13.27
N VAL A 181 12.06 -3.82 -12.95
CA VAL A 181 12.86 -2.71 -12.41
C VAL A 181 12.95 -1.56 -13.42
N SER A 182 12.97 -0.34 -12.90
CA SER A 182 13.03 0.92 -13.64
C SER A 182 11.85 1.19 -14.57
N ASN A 183 10.77 0.41 -14.50
CA ASN A 183 9.52 0.64 -15.23
C ASN A 183 8.39 0.96 -14.26
N TRP A 184 7.54 1.91 -14.64
CA TRP A 184 6.30 2.19 -13.92
C TRP A 184 5.30 1.08 -14.18
N SER A 185 4.63 0.65 -13.12
CA SER A 185 3.45 -0.20 -13.19
C SER A 185 2.43 0.26 -12.17
N HIS A 186 1.15 0.23 -12.55
CA HIS A 186 0.06 0.41 -11.62
C HIS A 186 -0.27 -0.95 -10.99
N ILE A 187 -0.31 -1.01 -9.66
CA ILE A 187 -0.73 -2.21 -8.95
C ILE A 187 -2.01 -1.92 -8.18
N ALA A 188 -2.93 -2.88 -8.18
CA ALA A 188 -4.13 -2.80 -7.35
C ALA A 188 -4.50 -4.18 -6.80
N VAL A 189 -5.11 -4.17 -5.62
CA VAL A 189 -5.77 -5.34 -5.03
C VAL A 189 -7.15 -4.96 -4.54
N THR A 190 -8.12 -5.84 -4.77
CA THR A 190 -9.48 -5.72 -4.24
C THR A 190 -9.80 -6.91 -3.34
N TRP A 191 -10.52 -6.64 -2.25
CA TRP A 191 -11.07 -7.64 -1.35
C TRP A 191 -12.57 -7.42 -1.25
N MET A 192 -13.35 -8.50 -1.29
CA MET A 192 -14.79 -8.49 -1.02
C MET A 192 -15.13 -9.73 -0.20
N LYS A 193 -15.71 -9.54 0.99
CA LYS A 193 -16.26 -10.61 1.83
C LYS A 193 -17.30 -11.40 1.03
N ASN A 194 -17.25 -12.72 1.13
CA ASN A 194 -18.05 -13.67 0.34
C ASN A 194 -17.82 -13.56 -1.18
N GLY A 195 -16.76 -12.86 -1.59
CA GLY A 195 -16.40 -12.63 -2.97
C GLY A 195 -14.98 -13.12 -3.23
N LYS A 196 -14.16 -12.28 -3.85
CA LYS A 196 -12.85 -12.65 -4.35
C LYS A 196 -11.77 -11.67 -3.90
N LEU A 197 -10.56 -12.18 -3.68
CA LEU A 197 -9.34 -11.38 -3.59
C LEU A 197 -8.76 -11.32 -5.01
N THR A 198 -8.72 -10.13 -5.60
CA THR A 198 -8.35 -9.95 -7.02
C THR A 198 -7.22 -8.97 -7.16
N GLY A 199 -6.20 -9.34 -7.93
CA GLY A 199 -5.02 -8.52 -8.20
C GLY A 199 -5.00 -8.02 -9.65
N TYR A 200 -4.45 -6.82 -9.82
CA TYR A 200 -4.35 -6.15 -11.11
C TYR A 200 -2.96 -5.55 -11.31
N ILE A 201 -2.44 -5.65 -12.54
CA ILE A 201 -1.28 -4.90 -13.02
C ILE A 201 -1.72 -4.07 -14.23
N ASP A 202 -1.38 -2.78 -14.21
CA ASP A 202 -1.73 -1.81 -15.25
C ASP A 202 -3.24 -1.73 -15.56
N GLY A 203 -4.06 -2.01 -14.54
CA GLY A 203 -5.52 -2.01 -14.62
C GLY A 203 -6.13 -3.26 -15.24
N VAL A 204 -5.32 -4.28 -15.56
CA VAL A 204 -5.78 -5.58 -16.07
C VAL A 204 -5.72 -6.61 -14.96
N GLN A 205 -6.77 -7.43 -14.82
CA GLN A 205 -6.78 -8.51 -13.84
C GLN A 205 -5.72 -9.56 -14.20
N THR A 206 -4.86 -9.91 -13.24
CA THR A 206 -3.76 -10.87 -13.44
C THR A 206 -3.88 -12.11 -12.55
N ALA A 207 -4.51 -11.97 -11.38
CA ALA A 207 -4.67 -13.08 -10.44
C ALA A 207 -5.94 -12.93 -9.61
N GLN A 208 -6.48 -14.07 -9.15
CA GLN A 208 -7.70 -14.09 -8.35
C GLN A 208 -7.79 -15.38 -7.53
N ILE A 209 -8.25 -15.27 -6.29
CA ILE A 209 -8.67 -16.40 -5.44
C ILE A 209 -10.03 -16.10 -4.81
N ASP A 210 -10.73 -17.15 -4.39
CA ASP A 210 -11.91 -16.97 -3.55
C ASP A 210 -11.49 -16.37 -2.20
N ALA A 211 -12.22 -15.35 -1.75
CA ALA A 211 -11.95 -14.67 -0.49
C ALA A 211 -12.59 -15.43 0.69
N SER A 212 -12.52 -14.82 1.88
CA SER A 212 -13.15 -15.35 3.10
C SER A 212 -14.64 -15.05 3.18
N GLN A 213 -15.34 -15.86 3.98
CA GLN A 213 -16.68 -15.51 4.50
C GLN A 213 -16.61 -14.51 5.66
N GLU A 214 -15.42 -14.32 6.22
CA GLU A 214 -15.15 -13.42 7.33
C GLU A 214 -14.86 -11.99 6.86
N LEU A 215 -15.08 -11.02 7.76
CA LEU A 215 -14.68 -9.63 7.53
C LEU A 215 -13.15 -9.52 7.49
N LEU A 216 -12.64 -8.46 6.85
CA LEU A 216 -11.25 -8.05 6.98
C LEU A 216 -10.95 -7.73 8.45
N SER A 217 -9.83 -8.24 8.95
CA SER A 217 -9.40 -8.03 10.32
C SER A 217 -8.88 -6.61 10.55
N MET A 218 -9.24 -6.02 11.68
CA MET A 218 -8.87 -4.64 12.01
C MET A 218 -7.63 -4.59 12.92
N THR A 219 -6.76 -3.61 12.68
CA THR A 219 -5.61 -3.34 13.58
C THR A 219 -5.65 -1.93 14.16
N ALA A 220 -5.11 -1.80 15.37
CA ALA A 220 -4.85 -0.54 16.04
C ALA A 220 -3.52 0.11 15.59
N ASP A 221 -2.73 -0.57 14.77
CA ASP A 221 -1.45 -0.05 14.29
C ASP A 221 -1.65 1.04 13.22
N PRO A 222 -0.65 1.91 13.01
CA PRO A 222 -0.63 2.85 11.89
C PRO A 222 -0.79 2.21 10.51
N PHE A 223 -1.08 3.04 9.51
CA PHE A 223 -0.92 2.67 8.10
C PHE A 223 0.45 3.18 7.63
N TYR A 224 1.20 2.34 6.93
CA TYR A 224 2.55 2.63 6.48
C TYR A 224 2.60 2.75 4.96
N ILE A 225 3.38 3.71 4.48
CA ILE A 225 3.80 3.83 3.08
C ILE A 225 5.31 3.80 3.09
N SER A 226 5.89 2.78 2.46
CA SER A 226 7.34 2.68 2.37
C SER A 226 7.88 3.63 1.30
N TYR A 227 9.08 4.14 1.54
CA TYR A 227 9.89 4.79 0.53
C TYR A 227 11.37 4.58 0.87
N SER A 228 12.28 4.66 -0.10
CA SER A 228 13.72 4.52 0.16
C SER A 228 14.58 5.31 -0.79
#